data_AF-A0A3M6B0K7-F1
#
_entry.id   AF-A0A3M6B0K7-F1
#
_cell.length_a   1.000
_cell.length_b   1.000
_cell.length_c   1.000
_cell.angle_alpha   90.00
_cell.angle_beta   90.00
_cell.angle_gamma   90.00
#
_symmetry.space_group_name_H-M   'P 1'
#
loop_
_entity.id
_entity.type
_entity.pdbx_description
1 polymer ?
#
loop_
_entity_poly.entity_id
_entity_poly.type
_entity_poly.pdbx_seq_one_letter_code
_entity_poly.pdbx_strand_id
1 'polypeptide(L)'
;MRKGPRMTLSTLRPTPRQHYPAAESAEDFSERLATLTATLAETAEQYDISAQFPHANFQLLHTHGLLGLTVPAELGGGGGGADLPRAQQVVSAVAKGEPSTALILVMQYLQHSRLQENRNWPSHLRVQVAEEAVREGALINALRVEPDLGTPARGG
;
A
#
# COMPACT_ATOMS: atom_id res chain seq x y z
N MET A 1 7.19 22.31 52.32
CA MET A 1 6.06 21.69 51.59
C MET A 1 5.02 22.77 51.27
N ARG A 2 4.85 23.17 50.00
CA ARG A 2 3.59 23.67 49.40
C ARG A 2 3.77 23.98 47.90
N LYS A 3 3.29 23.01 47.10
CA LYS A 3 2.72 22.98 45.72
C LYS A 3 3.25 23.94 44.64
N GLY A 4 3.88 23.35 43.61
CA GLY A 4 4.16 23.96 42.31
C GLY A 4 2.92 24.12 41.41
N PRO A 5 3.07 24.73 40.21
CA PRO A 5 1.95 25.22 39.42
C PRO A 5 1.17 24.08 38.76
N ARG A 6 -0.17 24.14 38.86
CA ARG A 6 -1.10 23.26 38.14
C ARG A 6 -0.99 23.53 36.63
N MET A 7 -0.46 22.57 35.87
CA MET A 7 -0.73 22.50 34.43
C MET A 7 -2.21 22.18 34.23
N THR A 8 -2.95 23.12 33.66
CA THR A 8 -4.30 22.89 33.17
C THR A 8 -4.23 21.99 31.95
N LEU A 9 -4.85 20.80 32.04
CA LEU A 9 -5.09 19.90 30.92
C LEU A 9 -5.89 20.65 29.85
N SER A 10 -5.19 21.13 28.83
CA SER A 10 -5.79 21.66 27.61
C SER A 10 -6.60 20.53 26.97
N THR A 11 -7.93 20.67 27.02
CA THR A 11 -8.90 19.81 26.35
C THR A 11 -8.54 19.70 24.88
N LEU A 12 -8.04 18.53 24.46
CA LEU A 12 -7.88 18.16 23.06
C LEU A 12 -9.26 18.29 22.40
N ARG A 13 -9.40 19.25 21.48
CA ARG A 13 -10.56 19.31 20.59
C ARG A 13 -10.60 17.99 19.80
N PRO A 14 -11.72 17.27 19.76
CA PRO A 14 -11.84 16.11 18.89
C PRO A 14 -11.68 16.59 17.44
N THR A 15 -10.67 16.09 16.76
CA THR A 15 -10.49 16.19 15.32
C THR A 15 -11.78 15.69 14.65
N PRO A 16 -12.32 16.36 13.62
CA PRO A 16 -13.48 15.83 12.91
C PRO A 16 -13.15 14.42 12.42
N ARG A 17 -13.98 13.44 12.79
CA ARG A 17 -13.91 12.08 12.25
C ARG A 17 -13.95 12.22 10.73
N GLN A 18 -12.87 11.86 10.07
CA GLN A 18 -12.91 11.69 8.62
C GLN A 18 -14.04 10.72 8.30
N HIS A 19 -14.88 11.12 7.36
CA HIS A 19 -15.99 10.31 6.88
C HIS A 19 -15.36 9.13 6.14
N TYR A 20 -15.12 8.03 6.84
CA TYR A 20 -14.79 6.78 6.18
C TYR A 20 -15.99 6.43 5.30
N PRO A 21 -15.82 6.17 3.99
CA PRO A 21 -16.92 5.63 3.20
C PRO A 21 -17.45 4.39 3.91
N ALA A 22 -18.76 4.16 3.84
CA ALA A 22 -19.36 2.93 4.34
C ALA A 22 -18.55 1.73 3.79
N ALA A 23 -18.38 0.70 4.62
CA ALA A 23 -17.63 -0.49 4.21
C ALA A 23 -18.21 -1.01 2.88
N GLU A 24 -17.39 -1.00 1.83
CA GLU A 24 -17.74 -1.52 0.49
C GLU A 24 -18.23 -2.96 0.64
N SER A 25 -19.37 -3.28 0.00
CA SER A 25 -19.89 -4.65 0.02
C SER A 25 -18.91 -5.61 -0.68
N ALA A 26 -19.02 -6.90 -0.39
CA ALA A 26 -18.17 -7.89 -1.05
C ALA A 26 -18.47 -7.97 -2.55
N GLU A 27 -19.73 -7.80 -2.92
CA GLU A 27 -20.22 -7.76 -4.29
C GLU A 27 -19.65 -6.55 -5.05
N ASP A 28 -19.77 -5.33 -4.50
CA ASP A 28 -19.24 -4.11 -5.12
C ASP A 28 -17.72 -4.20 -5.28
N PHE A 29 -17.02 -4.74 -4.28
CA PHE A 29 -15.58 -4.93 -4.33
C PHE A 29 -15.18 -5.92 -5.43
N SER A 30 -15.91 -7.03 -5.56
CA SER A 30 -15.69 -8.03 -6.60
C SER A 30 -15.93 -7.45 -8.01
N GLU A 31 -17.00 -6.68 -8.19
CA GLU A 31 -17.30 -6.00 -9.45
C GLU A 31 -16.19 -5.01 -9.83
N ARG A 32 -15.75 -4.20 -8.88
CA ARG A 32 -14.63 -3.27 -9.08
C ARG A 32 -13.35 -3.99 -9.49
N LEU A 33 -13.04 -5.13 -8.88
CA LEU A 33 -11.87 -5.94 -9.26
C LEU A 33 -12.02 -6.57 -10.66
N ALA A 34 -13.23 -6.95 -11.06
CA ALA A 34 -13.51 -7.44 -12.41
C ALA A 34 -13.28 -6.35 -13.45
N THR A 35 -13.76 -5.12 -13.20
CA THR A 35 -13.50 -3.96 -14.07
C THR A 35 -12.01 -3.67 -14.16
N LEU A 36 -11.31 -3.62 -13.02
CA LEU A 36 -9.86 -3.39 -12.98
C LEU A 36 -9.10 -4.44 -13.79
N THR A 37 -9.48 -5.72 -13.66
CA THR A 37 -8.89 -6.82 -14.44
C THR A 37 -9.03 -6.58 -15.93
N ALA A 38 -10.24 -6.23 -16.38
CA ALA A 38 -10.52 -5.99 -17.80
C ALA A 38 -9.70 -4.80 -18.34
N THR A 39 -9.66 -3.68 -17.61
CA THR A 39 -8.90 -2.48 -18.00
C THR A 39 -7.40 -2.75 -18.10
N LEU A 40 -6.82 -3.47 -17.13
CA LEU A 40 -5.40 -3.81 -17.16
C LEU A 40 -5.05 -4.72 -18.34
N ALA A 41 -5.93 -5.67 -18.67
CA ALA A 41 -5.72 -6.60 -19.78
C ALA A 41 -5.63 -5.92 -21.15
N GLU A 42 -6.26 -4.74 -21.33
CA GLU A 42 -6.22 -3.99 -22.59
C GLU A 42 -4.81 -3.56 -23.00
N THR A 43 -3.88 -3.44 -22.04
CA THR A 43 -2.52 -2.94 -22.28
C THR A 43 -1.42 -3.95 -21.97
N ALA A 44 -1.78 -5.16 -21.53
CA ALA A 44 -0.81 -6.16 -21.08
C ALA A 44 0.18 -6.58 -22.17
N GLU A 45 -0.32 -6.89 -23.37
CA GLU A 45 0.54 -7.26 -24.53
C GLU A 45 1.48 -6.11 -24.92
N GLN A 46 0.98 -4.88 -24.91
CA GLN A 46 1.80 -3.71 -25.23
C GLN A 46 2.96 -3.54 -24.24
N TYR A 47 2.72 -3.69 -22.95
CA TYR A 47 3.78 -3.57 -21.94
C TYR A 47 4.79 -4.71 -22.02
N ASP A 48 4.34 -5.93 -22.33
CA ASP A 48 5.22 -7.08 -22.54
C ASP A 48 6.17 -6.84 -23.73
N ILE A 49 5.65 -6.44 -24.88
CA ILE A 49 6.44 -6.20 -26.09
C ILE A 49 7.38 -5.00 -25.93
N SER A 50 6.90 -3.91 -25.32
CA SER A 50 7.64 -2.65 -25.26
C SER A 50 8.65 -2.58 -24.10
N ALA A 51 8.52 -3.45 -23.10
CA ALA A 51 9.27 -3.40 -21.84
C ALA A 51 9.18 -2.03 -21.11
N GLN A 52 8.14 -1.23 -21.40
CA GLN A 52 7.93 0.05 -20.73
C GLN A 52 7.34 -0.16 -19.34
N PHE A 53 7.71 0.72 -18.41
CA PHE A 53 7.12 0.69 -17.07
C PHE A 53 5.63 1.14 -17.13
N PRO A 54 4.70 0.37 -16.54
CA PRO A 54 3.27 0.60 -16.70
C PRO A 54 2.72 1.67 -15.76
N HIS A 55 3.16 2.93 -15.95
CA HIS A 55 2.77 4.08 -15.12
C HIS A 55 1.24 4.25 -15.02
N ALA A 56 0.52 4.06 -16.12
CA ALA A 56 -0.94 4.18 -16.14
C ALA A 56 -1.62 3.14 -15.23
N ASN A 57 -1.08 1.92 -15.16
CA ASN A 57 -1.61 0.88 -14.28
C ASN A 57 -1.47 1.29 -12.82
N PHE A 58 -0.31 1.83 -12.41
CA PHE A 58 -0.11 2.30 -11.03
C PHE A 58 -0.97 3.52 -10.69
N GLN A 59 -1.16 4.44 -11.63
CA GLN A 59 -2.07 5.57 -11.43
C GLN A 59 -3.52 5.10 -11.24
N LEU A 60 -3.95 4.09 -12.00
CA LEU A 60 -5.26 3.46 -11.86
C LEU A 60 -5.40 2.81 -10.48
N LEU A 61 -4.42 1.99 -10.08
CA LEU A 61 -4.39 1.36 -8.75
C LEU A 61 -4.41 2.39 -7.62
N HIS A 62 -3.69 3.51 -7.77
CA HIS A 62 -3.70 4.60 -6.79
C HIS A 62 -5.06 5.26 -6.66
N THR A 63 -5.70 5.56 -7.79
CA THR A 63 -7.06 6.14 -7.83
C THR A 63 -8.08 5.22 -7.14
N HIS A 64 -7.88 3.90 -7.21
CA HIS A 64 -8.69 2.90 -6.51
C HIS A 64 -8.27 2.64 -5.06
N GLY A 65 -7.31 3.39 -4.51
CA GLY A 65 -6.79 3.25 -3.15
C GLY A 65 -6.00 1.96 -2.90
N LEU A 66 -5.60 1.25 -3.96
CA LEU A 66 -5.03 -0.09 -3.83
C LEU A 66 -3.54 -0.07 -3.50
N LEU A 67 -2.77 0.97 -3.90
CA LEU A 67 -1.33 1.02 -3.59
C LEU A 67 -1.03 1.11 -2.07
N GLY A 68 -1.95 1.71 -1.30
CA GLY A 68 -1.87 1.84 0.15
C GLY A 68 -2.72 0.81 0.90
N LEU A 69 -3.19 -0.27 0.27
CA LEU A 69 -4.13 -1.22 0.89
C LEU A 69 -3.58 -1.84 2.18
N THR A 70 -2.28 -2.16 2.23
CA THR A 70 -1.64 -2.75 3.42
C THR A 70 -1.07 -1.71 4.39
N VAL A 71 -1.29 -0.42 4.13
CA VAL A 71 -0.95 0.65 5.08
C VAL A 71 -1.97 0.68 6.23
N PRO A 72 -1.56 0.93 7.49
CA PRO A 72 -2.48 1.05 8.62
C PRO A 72 -3.58 2.09 8.38
N ALA A 73 -4.79 1.82 8.87
CA ALA A 73 -5.95 2.69 8.64
C ALA A 73 -5.77 4.07 9.30
N GLU A 74 -5.06 4.14 10.42
CA GLU A 74 -4.69 5.39 11.10
C GLU A 74 -3.77 6.30 10.26
N LEU A 75 -3.13 5.75 9.22
CA LEU A 75 -2.33 6.49 8.24
C LEU A 75 -3.06 6.67 6.89
N GLY A 76 -4.37 6.39 6.86
CA GLY A 76 -5.21 6.52 5.66
C GLY A 76 -5.20 5.32 4.71
N GLY A 77 -4.60 4.20 5.12
CA GLY A 77 -4.55 2.97 4.32
C GLY A 77 -5.78 2.07 4.47
N GLY A 78 -5.70 0.88 3.86
CA GLY A 78 -6.79 -0.11 3.86
C GLY A 78 -6.95 -0.93 5.14
N GLY A 79 -6.05 -0.80 6.11
CA GLY A 79 -6.13 -1.54 7.39
C GLY A 79 -4.99 -2.55 7.59
N GLY A 80 -3.75 -2.09 7.41
CA GLY A 80 -2.52 -2.87 7.43
C GLY A 80 -2.47 -4.10 8.35
N GLY A 81 -1.99 -5.21 7.80
CA GLY A 81 -1.83 -6.51 8.47
C GLY A 81 -3.13 -7.31 8.69
N ALA A 82 -4.27 -6.64 8.94
CA ALA A 82 -5.52 -7.30 9.31
C ALA A 82 -6.36 -7.83 8.13
N ASP A 83 -5.99 -7.49 6.88
CA ASP A 83 -6.79 -7.82 5.70
C ASP A 83 -6.01 -8.52 4.57
N LEU A 84 -5.32 -9.61 4.92
CA LEU A 84 -4.63 -10.48 3.96
C LEU A 84 -5.57 -11.06 2.88
N PRO A 85 -6.81 -11.52 3.19
CA PRO A 85 -7.72 -12.02 2.17
C PRO A 85 -8.03 -10.96 1.10
N ARG A 86 -8.30 -9.71 1.49
CA ARG A 86 -8.56 -8.64 0.54
C ARG A 86 -7.34 -8.30 -0.29
N ALA A 87 -6.14 -8.25 0.32
CA ALA A 87 -4.90 -8.06 -0.41
C ALA A 87 -4.67 -9.17 -1.47
N GLN A 88 -4.98 -10.42 -1.12
CA GLN A 88 -4.88 -11.56 -2.03
C GLN A 88 -5.89 -11.47 -3.18
N GLN A 89 -7.13 -11.03 -2.93
CA GLN A 89 -8.14 -10.79 -3.97
C GLN A 89 -7.67 -9.72 -4.96
N VAL A 90 -7.13 -8.60 -4.46
CA VAL A 90 -6.59 -7.52 -5.31
C VAL A 90 -5.44 -8.04 -6.17
N VAL A 91 -4.44 -8.68 -5.57
CA VAL A 91 -3.30 -9.23 -6.30
C VAL A 91 -3.75 -10.22 -7.37
N SER A 92 -4.71 -11.09 -7.05
CA SER A 92 -5.23 -12.08 -8.00
C SER A 92 -5.94 -11.42 -9.19
N ALA A 93 -6.74 -10.38 -8.95
CA ALA A 93 -7.43 -9.62 -9.99
C ALA A 93 -6.44 -8.87 -10.89
N VAL A 94 -5.48 -8.14 -10.29
CA VAL A 94 -4.44 -7.42 -11.03
C VAL A 94 -3.60 -8.40 -11.85
N ALA A 95 -3.20 -9.54 -11.28
CA ALA A 95 -2.39 -10.55 -11.98
C ALA A 95 -3.13 -11.18 -13.17
N LYS A 96 -4.45 -11.32 -13.06
CA LYS A 96 -5.28 -11.83 -14.16
C LYS A 96 -5.34 -10.85 -15.34
N GLY A 97 -5.21 -9.54 -15.09
CA GLY A 97 -5.17 -8.51 -16.12
C GLY A 97 -3.75 -8.24 -16.65
N GLU A 98 -2.81 -7.93 -15.75
CA GLU A 98 -1.42 -7.63 -16.08
C GLU A 98 -0.47 -8.19 -14.98
N PRO A 99 0.19 -9.34 -15.23
CA PRO A 99 1.03 -10.03 -14.24
C PRO A 99 2.22 -9.22 -13.70
N SER A 100 2.87 -8.39 -14.52
CA SER A 100 4.05 -7.62 -14.12
C SER A 100 3.71 -6.53 -13.10
N THR A 101 2.61 -5.81 -13.32
CA THR A 101 2.03 -4.84 -12.38
C THR A 101 1.70 -5.54 -11.07
N ALA A 102 1.08 -6.72 -11.12
CA ALA A 102 0.74 -7.47 -9.92
C ALA A 102 1.97 -7.84 -9.09
N LEU A 103 3.07 -8.25 -9.75
CA LEU A 103 4.31 -8.57 -9.05
C LEU A 103 4.87 -7.36 -8.30
N ILE A 104 4.90 -6.19 -8.93
CA ILE A 104 5.35 -4.95 -8.28
C ILE A 104 4.41 -4.58 -7.12
N LEU A 105 3.09 -4.73 -7.30
CA LEU A 105 2.10 -4.48 -6.25
C LEU A 105 2.29 -5.41 -5.04
N VAL A 106 2.59 -6.69 -5.26
CA VAL A 106 2.93 -7.62 -4.18
C VAL A 106 4.16 -7.14 -3.41
N MET A 107 5.20 -6.70 -4.12
CA MET A 107 6.42 -6.19 -3.47
C MET A 107 6.13 -4.95 -2.64
N GLN A 108 5.32 -4.02 -3.15
CA GLN A 108 4.81 -2.86 -2.41
C GLN A 108 4.13 -3.29 -1.11
N TYR A 109 3.18 -4.25 -1.18
CA TYR A 109 2.45 -4.73 -0.01
C TYR A 109 3.37 -5.36 1.04
N LEU A 110 4.32 -6.18 0.61
CA LEU A 110 5.29 -6.82 1.49
C LEU A 110 6.21 -5.79 2.16
N GLN A 111 6.67 -4.77 1.44
CA GLN A 111 7.51 -3.72 2.02
C GLN A 111 6.73 -2.89 3.04
N HIS A 112 5.50 -2.46 2.73
CA HIS A 112 4.70 -1.71 3.68
C HIS A 112 4.40 -2.53 4.94
N SER A 113 4.05 -3.81 4.80
CA SER A 113 3.83 -4.70 5.95
C SER A 113 5.08 -4.78 6.84
N ARG A 114 6.25 -5.08 6.25
CA ARG A 114 7.54 -5.16 6.98
C ARG A 114 7.95 -3.82 7.60
N LEU A 115 7.70 -2.71 6.90
CA LEU A 115 8.02 -1.38 7.38
C LEU A 115 7.30 -1.05 8.68
N GLN A 116 6.03 -1.43 8.80
CA GLN A 116 5.25 -1.17 10.02
C GLN A 116 5.76 -1.97 11.22
N GLU A 117 6.25 -3.19 10.99
CA GLU A 117 6.84 -4.05 12.01
C GLU A 117 8.28 -3.63 12.41
N ASN A 118 8.97 -2.87 11.54
CA ASN A 118 10.38 -2.54 11.72
C ASN A 118 10.60 -1.35 12.68
N ARG A 119 10.87 -1.66 13.95
CA ARG A 119 11.16 -0.66 15.00
C ARG A 119 12.50 0.06 14.84
N ASN A 120 13.41 -0.43 13.99
CA ASN A 120 14.72 0.19 13.78
C ASN A 120 14.62 1.43 12.88
N TRP A 121 13.54 1.58 12.12
CA TRP A 121 13.32 2.78 11.33
C TRP A 121 12.85 3.95 12.21
N PRO A 122 13.39 5.17 12.00
CA PRO A 122 12.85 6.37 12.61
C PRO A 122 11.35 6.49 12.35
N SER A 123 10.57 6.74 13.40
CA SER A 123 9.10 6.76 13.32
C SER A 123 8.58 7.74 12.26
N HIS A 124 9.18 8.93 12.17
CA HIS A 124 8.78 9.94 11.19
C HIS A 124 8.96 9.47 9.74
N LEU A 125 10.02 8.72 9.43
CA LEU A 125 10.23 8.17 8.08
C LEU A 125 9.26 7.05 7.75
N ARG A 126 8.93 6.18 8.73
CA ARG A 126 7.92 5.12 8.51
C ARG A 126 6.54 5.70 8.20
N VAL A 127 6.17 6.74 8.94
CA VAL A 127 4.91 7.47 8.74
C VAL A 127 4.91 8.16 7.38
N GLN A 128 5.97 8.89 7.05
CA GLN A 128 6.10 9.59 5.77
C GLN A 128 5.95 8.63 4.57
N VAL A 129 6.73 7.53 4.54
CA VAL A 129 6.66 6.56 3.44
C VAL A 129 5.26 5.93 3.31
N ALA A 130 4.60 5.65 4.44
CA ALA A 130 3.25 5.11 4.45
C ALA A 130 2.22 6.13 3.93
N GLU A 131 2.31 7.39 4.36
CA GLU A 131 1.42 8.46 3.91
C GLU A 131 1.63 8.81 2.43
N GLU A 132 2.86 8.82 1.93
CA GLU A 132 3.17 9.07 0.52
C GLU A 132 2.61 7.96 -0.39
N ALA A 133 2.63 6.70 0.04
CA ALA A 133 2.00 5.61 -0.70
C ALA A 133 0.48 5.78 -0.83
N VAL A 134 -0.17 6.30 0.21
CA VAL A 134 -1.62 6.58 0.21
C VAL A 134 -1.95 7.83 -0.59
N ARG A 135 -1.24 8.92 -0.36
CA ARG A 135 -1.59 10.26 -0.88
C ARG A 135 -1.11 10.50 -2.30
N GLU A 136 0.09 9.99 -2.61
CA GLU A 136 0.80 10.30 -3.86
C GLU A 136 0.97 9.07 -4.75
N GLY A 137 0.63 7.88 -4.24
CA GLY A 137 0.85 6.62 -4.95
C GLY A 137 2.33 6.23 -5.02
N ALA A 138 3.14 6.73 -4.09
CA ALA A 138 4.56 6.44 -4.02
C ALA A 138 4.81 4.93 -3.83
N LEU A 139 5.79 4.41 -4.56
CA LEU A 139 6.19 3.00 -4.51
C LEU A 139 7.48 2.83 -3.71
N ILE A 140 7.56 1.75 -2.94
CA ILE A 140 8.75 1.32 -2.22
C ILE A 140 9.07 -0.14 -2.55
N ASN A 141 10.35 -0.41 -2.75
CA ASN A 141 10.86 -1.76 -2.90
C ASN A 141 12.22 -1.91 -2.19
N ALA A 142 12.69 -3.14 -2.03
CA ALA A 142 14.01 -3.44 -1.50
C ALA A 142 14.88 -4.04 -2.62
N LEU A 143 15.93 -3.32 -3.00
CA LEU A 143 16.94 -3.77 -3.97
C LEU A 143 18.10 -4.36 -3.17
N ARG A 144 18.26 -5.69 -3.23
CA ARG A 144 19.26 -6.42 -2.42
C ARG A 144 20.05 -7.47 -3.20
N VAL A 145 19.73 -7.68 -4.48
CA VAL A 145 20.44 -8.65 -5.31
C VAL A 145 21.69 -7.96 -5.84
N GLU A 146 22.86 -8.51 -5.52
CA GLU A 146 24.15 -8.07 -6.06
C GLU A 146 24.71 -9.19 -6.97
N PRO A 147 25.35 -8.86 -8.11
CA PRO A 147 25.84 -9.85 -9.06
C PRO A 147 26.72 -10.93 -8.41
N ASP A 148 27.53 -10.53 -7.43
CA ASP A 148 28.52 -11.39 -6.78
C ASP A 148 27.95 -12.18 -5.58
N LEU A 149 26.81 -11.76 -5.03
CA LEU A 149 26.22 -12.34 -3.79
C LEU A 149 24.93 -13.14 -4.04
N GLY A 150 24.36 -13.06 -5.24
CA GLY A 150 23.16 -13.80 -5.60
C GLY A 150 21.90 -13.35 -4.85
N THR A 151 20.91 -14.23 -4.75
CA THR A 151 19.63 -13.90 -4.10
C THR A 151 19.81 -13.87 -2.58
N PRO A 152 19.34 -12.83 -1.86
CA PRO A 152 19.56 -12.71 -0.41
C PRO A 152 19.03 -13.87 0.44
N ALA A 153 18.08 -14.65 -0.08
CA ALA A 153 17.59 -15.88 0.54
C ALA A 153 18.67 -16.98 0.67
N ARG A 154 19.82 -16.84 -0.02
CA ARG A 154 20.96 -17.78 0.04
C ARG A 154 22.20 -17.22 0.76
N GLY A 155 22.06 -16.09 1.45
CA GLY A 155 23.16 -15.49 2.21
C GLY A 155 24.08 -14.65 1.31
N GLY A 156 23.69 -13.39 1.14
CA GLY A 156 24.61 -12.28 0.87
C GLY A 156 24.70 -11.43 2.12
#